data_AF-A0AAV2GEP0-F1
#
_entry.id   AF-A0AAV2GEP0-F1
#
_cell.length_a   1.000
_cell.length_b   1.000
_cell.length_c   1.000
_cell.angle_alpha   90.00
_cell.angle_beta   90.00
_cell.angle_gamma   90.00
#
_symmetry.space_group_name_H-M   'P 1'
#
loop_
_entity.id
_entity.type
_entity.pdbx_description
1 polymer ?
#
loop_
_entity_poly.entity_id
_entity_poly.type
_entity_poly.pdbx_seq_one_letter_code
_entity_poly.pdbx_strand_id
1 'polypeptide(L)'
;MGAKRTKLGLRDFITLGDLFQIIDVAESKAVNVIKFNVKGLNLLNGQLAIVASFNIDSKSRVTITYRESTITPDQLMNCVPEEL
;
A
#
# COMPACT_ATOMS: atom_id res chain seq x y z
N MET A 1 -32.19 24.59 5.27
CA MET A 1 -30.72 24.69 5.13
C MET A 1 -30.19 23.30 4.82
N GLY A 2 -29.95 23.00 3.54
CA GLY A 2 -29.59 21.64 3.10
C GLY A 2 -28.08 21.39 3.24
N ALA A 3 -27.70 20.32 3.93
CA ALA A 3 -26.33 19.84 3.96
C ALA A 3 -25.88 19.54 2.52
N LYS A 4 -24.94 20.33 2.01
CA LYS A 4 -24.38 20.16 0.68
C LYS A 4 -23.62 18.82 0.68
N ARG A 5 -24.23 17.77 0.13
CA ARG A 5 -23.59 16.46 -0.05
C ARG A 5 -22.40 16.63 -1.00
N THR A 6 -21.19 16.65 -0.45
CA THR A 6 -19.98 16.59 -1.25
C THR A 6 -19.79 15.14 -1.69
N LYS A 7 -19.95 14.89 -2.99
CA LYS A 7 -19.57 13.61 -3.60
C LYS A 7 -18.04 13.59 -3.75
N LEU A 8 -17.31 13.47 -2.65
CA LEU A 8 -15.87 13.20 -2.71
C LEU A 8 -15.67 11.69 -2.87
N GLY A 9 -14.91 11.30 -3.89
CA GLY A 9 -14.48 9.92 -4.05
C GLY A 9 -13.30 9.61 -3.13
N LEU A 10 -13.07 8.33 -2.84
CA LEU A 10 -11.88 7.87 -2.08
C LEU A 10 -10.57 8.40 -2.67
N ARG A 11 -10.52 8.57 -4.00
CA ARG A 11 -9.36 9.13 -4.71
C ARG A 11 -9.05 10.59 -4.32
N ASP A 12 -10.06 11.34 -3.89
CA ASP A 12 -9.89 12.73 -3.44
C ASP A 12 -9.29 12.80 -2.01
N PHE A 13 -9.35 11.68 -1.28
CA PHE A 13 -8.85 11.56 0.08
C PHE A 13 -7.50 10.86 0.17
N ILE A 14 -7.08 10.04 -0.79
CA ILE A 14 -5.82 9.29 -0.71
C ILE A 14 -4.72 10.02 -1.49
N THR A 15 -3.61 10.31 -0.82
CA THR A 15 -2.35 10.71 -1.46
C THR A 15 -1.34 9.58 -1.40
N LEU A 16 -0.63 9.36 -2.49
CA LEU A 16 0.43 8.36 -2.58
C LEU A 16 1.80 9.06 -2.51
N GLY A 17 2.74 8.44 -1.81
CA GLY A 17 4.15 8.82 -1.81
C GLY A 17 4.94 8.09 -2.89
N ASP A 18 6.26 8.08 -2.72
CA ASP A 18 7.17 7.43 -3.65
C ASP A 18 7.01 5.90 -3.64
N LEU A 19 7.21 5.30 -4.81
CA LEU A 19 7.28 3.85 -4.99
C LEU A 19 8.72 3.38 -4.77
N PHE A 20 8.92 2.52 -3.79
CA PHE A 20 10.19 1.84 -3.55
C PHE A 20 10.11 0.41 -4.06
N GLN A 21 11.10 -0.01 -4.85
CA GLN A 21 11.17 -1.36 -5.37
C GLN A 21 12.47 -2.03 -4.90
N ILE A 22 12.33 -3.21 -4.31
CA ILE A 22 13.42 -4.06 -3.87
C ILE A 22 13.36 -5.33 -4.72
N ILE A 23 14.47 -5.65 -5.41
CA ILE A 23 14.58 -6.83 -6.25
C ILE A 23 15.65 -7.73 -5.64
N ASP A 24 15.22 -8.90 -5.17
CA ASP A 24 16.11 -9.97 -4.75
C ASP A 24 16.24 -10.97 -5.90
N VAL A 25 17.42 -10.98 -6.53
CA VAL A 25 17.74 -11.85 -7.66
C VAL A 25 18.03 -13.28 -7.21
N ALA A 26 18.55 -13.48 -6.00
CA ALA A 26 18.84 -14.81 -5.47
C ALA A 26 17.53 -15.55 -5.11
N GLU A 27 16.55 -14.83 -4.59
CA GLU A 27 15.23 -15.38 -4.24
C GLU A 27 14.18 -15.29 -5.36
N SER A 28 14.53 -14.72 -6.53
CA SER A 28 13.59 -14.46 -7.62
C SER A 28 12.34 -13.70 -7.12
N LYS A 29 12.55 -12.68 -6.29
CA LYS A 29 11.50 -11.97 -5.55
C LYS A 29 11.59 -10.46 -5.78
N ALA A 30 10.44 -9.83 -6.02
CA ALA A 30 10.30 -8.39 -6.12
C ALA A 30 9.30 -7.88 -5.08
N VAL A 31 9.67 -6.86 -4.33
CA VAL A 31 8.81 -6.19 -3.35
C VAL A 31 8.64 -4.74 -3.75
N ASN A 32 7.40 -4.33 -3.98
CA ASN A 32 7.02 -2.96 -4.27
C ASN A 32 6.32 -2.37 -3.06
N VAL A 33 6.83 -1.26 -2.52
CA VAL A 33 6.28 -0.57 -1.36
C VAL A 33 5.87 0.83 -1.76
N ILE A 34 4.62 1.20 -1.50
CA ILE A 34 4.11 2.56 -1.70
C ILE A 34 3.50 3.07 -0.41
N LYS A 35 3.94 4.25 0.02
CA LYS A 35 3.34 4.93 1.16
C LYS A 35 2.05 5.62 0.73
N PHE A 36 1.05 5.62 1.60
CA PHE A 36 -0.19 6.34 1.39
C PHE A 36 -0.58 7.14 2.64
N ASN A 37 -1.37 8.18 2.41
CA ASN A 37 -1.96 9.00 3.46
C ASN A 37 -3.40 9.33 3.07
N VAL A 38 -4.34 9.15 4.00
CA VAL A 38 -5.76 9.47 3.81
C VAL A 38 -6.11 10.79 4.51
N LYS A 39 -6.39 11.82 3.71
CA LYS A 39 -6.88 13.12 4.16
C LYS A 39 -8.24 12.98 4.86
N GLY A 40 -8.46 13.77 5.91
CA GLY A 40 -9.76 13.85 6.59
C GLY A 40 -10.03 12.72 7.57
N LEU A 41 -9.19 11.69 7.63
CA LEU A 41 -9.09 10.76 8.74
C LEU A 41 -7.70 10.94 9.34
N ASN A 42 -7.59 11.57 10.51
CA ASN A 42 -6.32 11.88 11.20
C ASN A 42 -5.46 10.65 11.56
N LEU A 43 -5.81 9.44 11.10
CA LEU A 43 -5.33 8.17 11.62
C LEU A 43 -5.06 7.08 10.57
N LEU A 44 -5.18 7.36 9.26
CA LEU A 44 -5.00 6.34 8.22
C LEU A 44 -3.89 6.73 7.23
N ASN A 45 -2.65 6.70 7.71
CA ASN A 45 -1.45 6.65 6.89
C ASN A 45 -0.78 5.28 7.05
N GLY A 46 0.05 4.92 6.09
CA GLY A 46 0.75 3.65 6.12
C GLY A 46 1.43 3.32 4.81
N GLN A 47 1.70 2.04 4.62
CA GLN A 47 2.29 1.52 3.40
C GLN A 47 1.53 0.31 2.87
N LEU A 48 1.46 0.23 1.55
CA LEU A 48 1.08 -0.96 0.82
C LEU A 48 2.36 -1.62 0.31
N ALA A 49 2.61 -2.86 0.71
CA ALA A 49 3.64 -3.71 0.16
C ALA A 49 3.00 -4.76 -0.76
N ILE A 50 3.55 -4.95 -1.96
CA ILE A 50 3.17 -6.00 -2.90
C ILE A 50 4.40 -6.86 -3.14
N VAL A 51 4.28 -8.15 -2.83
CA VAL A 51 5.32 -9.14 -3.07
C VAL A 51 4.95 -9.96 -4.30
N ALA A 52 5.92 -10.10 -5.19
CA ALA A 52 5.81 -10.94 -6.37
C ALA A 52 7.06 -11.82 -6.50
N SER A 53 6.91 -12.97 -7.15
CA SER A 53 8.03 -13.69 -7.74
C SER A 53 8.24 -13.26 -9.18
N PHE A 54 9.46 -13.45 -9.68
CA PHE A 54 9.75 -13.29 -11.09
C PHE A 54 10.62 -14.42 -11.63
N ASN A 55 10.44 -14.72 -12.92
CA ASN A 55 11.29 -15.63 -13.68
C ASN A 55 11.82 -14.90 -14.92
N ILE A 56 13.13 -14.99 -15.17
CA ILE A 56 13.73 -14.44 -16.38
C ILE A 56 13.53 -15.46 -17.50
N ASP A 57 12.51 -15.25 -18.32
CA ASP A 57 12.20 -16.16 -19.43
C ASP A 57 13.18 -15.99 -20.60
N SER A 58 13.69 -14.77 -20.80
CA SER A 58 14.66 -14.45 -21.85
C SER A 58 15.42 -13.15 -21.52
N LYS A 59 16.39 -12.77 -22.37
CA LYS A 59 17.14 -11.51 -22.23
C LYS A 59 16.26 -10.25 -22.17
N SER A 60 15.04 -10.29 -22.71
CA SER A 60 14.12 -9.16 -22.77
C SER A 60 12.75 -9.44 -22.14
N ARG A 61 12.54 -10.61 -21.53
CA ARG A 61 11.25 -11.00 -20.96
C ARG A 61 11.41 -11.56 -19.56
N VAL A 62 10.58 -11.04 -18.65
CA VAL A 62 10.44 -11.51 -17.29
C VAL A 62 8.97 -11.81 -17.04
N THR A 63 8.66 -13.02 -16.58
CA THR A 63 7.34 -13.36 -16.06
C THR A 63 7.28 -12.95 -14.60
N ILE A 64 6.21 -12.25 -14.20
CA ILE A 64 5.97 -11.82 -12.82
C ILE A 64 4.71 -12.50 -12.32
N THR A 65 4.78 -13.09 -11.12
CA THR A 65 3.65 -13.76 -10.47
C THR A 65 3.40 -13.11 -9.13
N TYR A 66 2.20 -12.58 -8.94
CA TYR A 66 1.75 -12.06 -7.65
C TYR A 66 1.83 -13.15 -6.58
N ARG A 67 2.34 -12.81 -5.40
CA ARG A 67 2.32 -13.67 -4.22
C ARG A 67 1.33 -13.14 -3.20
N GLU A 68 1.58 -11.93 -2.69
CA GLU A 68 0.78 -11.35 -1.62
C GLU A 68 0.83 -9.83 -1.63
N SER A 69 -0.11 -9.21 -0.92
CA SER A 69 -0.12 -7.79 -0.64
C SER A 69 -0.54 -7.53 0.79
N THR A 70 0.10 -6.56 1.42
CA THR A 70 -0.13 -6.20 2.82
C THR A 70 -0.23 -4.70 2.95
N ILE A 71 -1.28 -4.23 3.61
CA ILE A 71 -1.43 -2.84 4.02
C ILE A 71 -1.06 -2.76 5.49
N THR A 72 -0.03 -1.97 5.81
CA THR A 72 0.43 -1.74 7.18
C THR A 72 0.18 -0.27 7.52
N PRO A 73 -0.77 0.04 8.43
CA PRO A 73 -0.95 1.37 8.98
C PRO A 73 0.26 1.78 9.83
N ASP A 74 0.66 3.05 9.81
CA ASP A 74 1.74 3.55 10.67
C ASP A 74 1.29 3.68 12.15
N GLN A 75 -0.02 3.78 12.39
CA GLN A 75 -0.62 3.91 13.72
C GLN A 75 -1.35 2.61 14.10
N LEU A 76 -0.66 1.71 14.78
CA LEU A 76 -1.24 0.45 15.27
C LEU A 76 -1.18 0.40 16.81
N MET A 77 -1.75 1.38 17.53
CA MET A 77 -1.80 1.32 19.01
C MET A 77 -2.86 2.20 19.73
N ASN A 78 -3.89 2.75 19.06
CA ASN A 78 -4.91 3.58 19.76
C ASN A 78 -6.35 3.07 19.63
N CYS A 79 -6.59 1.90 19.03
CA CYS A 79 -7.94 1.36 18.81
C CYS A 79 -8.29 0.15 19.68
N VAL A 80 -7.43 -0.27 20.60
CA VAL A 80 -7.81 -1.27 21.62
C VAL A 80 -8.18 -0.47 22.87
N PRO A 81 -9.44 -0.50 23.34
CA PRO A 81 -9.76 0.02 24.66
C PRO A 81 -8.93 -0.79 25.66
N GLU A 82 -8.19 -0.11 26.53
CA GLU A 82 -7.73 -0.70 27.79
C GLU A 82 -8.99 -1.13 28.54
N GLU A 83 -9.29 -2.43 28.57
CA GLU A 83 -10.35 -2.94 29.45
C GLU A 83 -9.92 -2.67 30.90
N LEU A 84 -10.78 -1.92 31.60
CA LEU A 84 -10.74 -1.61 33.04
C LEU A 84 -10.94 -2.85 33.91
#